data_AF-D2ZRA3-F1
#
_entry.id   AF-D2ZRA3-F1
#
_cell.length_a   1.000
_cell.length_b   1.000
_cell.length_c   1.000
_cell.angle_alpha   90.00
_cell.angle_beta   90.00
_cell.angle_gamma   90.00
#
_symmetry.space_group_name_H-M   'P 1'
#
loop_
_entity.id
_entity.type
_entity.pdbx_description
1 polymer ?
#
loop_
_entity_poly.entity_id
_entity_poly.type
_entity_poly.pdbx_seq_one_letter_code
_entity_poly.pdbx_strand_id
1 'polypeptide(L)'
;MKYEINKELLPEYYDALINFKDWIPSVIQFELPTEISLAVGGDNKALQFDNQFNHSREKQIKFSDEDLSWEEVSDWECEIFLRKYPYFTPLFIIDEDYVYVPPTPNKHQSTINPISKLLRKIFSI
;
A
#
# COMPACT_ATOMS: atom_id res chain seq x y z
N MET A 1 1.78 9.90 6.60
CA MET A 1 1.98 8.45 6.69
C MET A 1 2.68 8.17 8.00
N LYS A 2 2.29 7.14 8.74
CA LYS A 2 2.84 6.75 10.05
C LYS A 2 4.19 6.05 9.94
N TYR A 3 4.42 5.29 8.86
CA TYR A 3 5.63 4.52 8.65
C TYR A 3 6.43 5.04 7.47
N GLU A 4 7.65 5.51 7.71
CA GLU A 4 8.60 5.91 6.67
C GLU A 4 9.83 4.99 6.67
N ILE A 5 10.40 4.70 5.49
CA ILE A 5 11.63 3.90 5.39
C ILE A 5 12.84 4.73 5.80
N ASN A 6 13.62 4.22 6.74
CA ASN A 6 14.94 4.74 7.04
C ASN A 6 15.91 4.37 5.90
N LYS A 7 16.08 5.31 4.95
CA LYS A 7 16.90 5.11 3.75
C LYS A 7 18.38 4.88 4.06
N GLU A 8 18.87 5.36 5.21
CA GLU A 8 20.26 5.14 5.63
C GLU A 8 20.50 3.69 6.05
N LEU A 9 19.51 3.05 6.68
CA LEU A 9 19.59 1.65 7.12
C LEU A 9 19.16 0.66 6.04
N LEU A 10 18.36 1.07 5.05
CA LEU A 10 17.84 0.20 4.00
C LEU A 10 18.91 -0.70 3.32
N PRO A 11 20.13 -0.21 3.02
CA PRO A 11 21.17 -1.07 2.45
C PRO A 11 21.57 -2.28 3.31
N GLU A 12 21.49 -2.16 4.65
CA GLU A 12 21.81 -3.26 5.58
C GLU A 12 20.79 -4.40 5.49
N TYR A 13 19.60 -4.13 4.94
CA TYR A 13 18.52 -5.10 4.82
C TYR A 13 18.42 -5.72 3.42
N TYR A 14 19.24 -5.31 2.44
CA TYR A 14 19.15 -5.82 1.08
C TYR A 14 19.26 -7.35 1.00
N ASP A 15 20.23 -7.96 1.67
CA ASP A 15 20.37 -9.42 1.65
C ASP A 15 19.16 -10.12 2.27
N ALA A 16 18.59 -9.54 3.33
CA ALA A 16 17.38 -10.08 3.96
C ALA A 16 16.17 -9.97 3.03
N LEU A 17 16.01 -8.84 2.33
CA LEU A 17 14.92 -8.58 1.39
C LEU A 17 15.05 -9.42 0.10
N ILE A 18 16.27 -9.60 -0.41
CA ILE A 18 16.57 -10.46 -1.56
C ILE A 18 16.16 -11.90 -1.27
N ASN A 19 16.51 -12.40 -0.08
CA ASN A 19 16.18 -13.76 0.33
C ASN A 19 14.80 -13.90 0.98
N PHE A 20 14.01 -12.81 1.01
CA PHE A 20 12.69 -12.82 1.60
C PHE A 20 11.69 -13.55 0.70
N LYS A 21 10.95 -14.50 1.30
CA LYS A 21 10.08 -15.43 0.55
C LYS A 21 8.60 -15.07 0.63
N ASP A 22 8.25 -14.10 1.45
CA ASP A 22 6.87 -13.65 1.65
C ASP A 22 6.65 -12.30 0.96
N TRP A 23 5.46 -11.73 1.10
CA TRP A 23 5.15 -10.41 0.57
C TRP A 23 5.91 -9.31 1.30
N ILE A 24 6.22 -8.25 0.57
CA ILE A 24 6.93 -7.07 1.09
C ILE A 24 5.99 -5.86 0.96
N PRO A 25 5.88 -4.98 1.98
CA PRO A 25 5.13 -3.75 1.90
C PRO A 25 5.46 -2.92 0.66
N SER A 26 4.45 -2.29 0.07
CA SER A 26 4.62 -1.47 -1.14
C SER A 26 5.65 -0.35 -0.92
N VAL A 27 5.67 0.26 0.27
CA VAL A 27 6.61 1.32 0.63
C VAL A 27 8.08 0.89 0.59
N ILE A 28 8.38 -0.36 0.94
CA ILE A 28 9.74 -0.89 0.77
C ILE A 28 10.03 -1.06 -0.72
N GLN A 29 9.11 -1.66 -1.47
CA GLN A 29 9.32 -1.91 -2.91
C GLN A 29 9.60 -0.64 -3.71
N PHE A 30 8.94 0.47 -3.38
CA PHE A 30 9.15 1.76 -4.05
C PHE A 30 10.49 2.41 -3.72
N GLU A 31 11.07 2.10 -2.56
CA GLU A 31 12.34 2.66 -2.10
C GLU A 31 13.56 1.80 -2.51
N LEU A 32 13.33 0.57 -2.96
CA LEU A 32 14.41 -0.30 -3.42
C LEU A 32 15.02 0.20 -4.74
N PRO A 33 16.35 0.21 -4.86
CA PRO A 33 17.01 0.34 -6.16
C PRO A 33 16.56 -0.76 -7.11
N THR A 34 16.49 -0.45 -8.41
CA THR A 34 16.01 -1.37 -9.45
C THR A 34 16.71 -2.73 -9.40
N GLU A 35 18.03 -2.75 -9.24
CA GLU A 35 18.82 -3.98 -9.21
C GLU A 35 18.43 -4.87 -8.02
N ILE A 36 18.17 -4.26 -6.86
CA ILE A 36 17.74 -4.96 -5.65
C ILE A 36 16.31 -5.43 -5.80
N SER A 37 15.40 -4.58 -6.29
CA SER A 37 14.01 -4.94 -6.55
C SER A 37 13.90 -6.16 -7.49
N LEU A 38 14.74 -6.22 -8.53
CA LEU A 38 14.79 -7.37 -9.44
C LEU A 38 15.39 -8.63 -8.80
N ALA A 39 16.18 -8.49 -7.75
CA ALA A 39 16.79 -9.60 -7.01
C ALA A 39 15.89 -10.17 -5.90
N VAL A 40 14.87 -9.42 -5.45
CA VAL A 40 13.88 -9.87 -4.46
C VAL A 40 13.29 -11.23 -4.81
N GLY A 41 13.15 -12.08 -3.79
CA GLY A 41 12.69 -13.46 -3.90
C GLY A 41 13.82 -14.45 -4.21
N GLY A 42 15.00 -13.98 -4.61
CA GLY A 42 16.20 -14.80 -4.83
C GLY A 42 15.91 -15.97 -5.76
N ASP A 43 16.23 -17.18 -5.31
CA ASP A 43 15.96 -18.43 -6.06
C ASP A 43 14.48 -18.86 -6.03
N ASN A 44 13.63 -18.24 -5.20
CA ASN A 44 12.22 -18.60 -5.01
C ASN A 44 11.26 -17.48 -5.44
N LYS A 45 11.55 -16.79 -6.54
CA LYS A 45 10.72 -15.69 -7.07
C LYS A 45 9.25 -16.06 -7.27
N ALA A 46 8.96 -17.30 -7.71
CA ALA A 46 7.58 -17.74 -7.90
C ALA A 46 6.78 -17.73 -6.57
N LEU A 47 7.38 -18.22 -5.48
CA LEU A 47 6.74 -18.23 -4.17
C LEU A 47 6.55 -16.80 -3.64
N GLN A 48 7.55 -15.94 -3.80
CA GLN A 48 7.45 -14.53 -3.40
C GLN A 48 6.33 -13.83 -4.16
N PHE A 49 6.21 -14.08 -5.47
CA PHE A 49 5.16 -13.51 -6.30
C PHE A 49 3.77 -13.99 -5.88
N ASP A 50 3.60 -15.30 -5.65
CA ASP A 50 2.33 -15.87 -5.18
C ASP A 50 1.90 -15.26 -3.84
N ASN A 51 2.85 -15.08 -2.91
CA ASN A 51 2.60 -14.45 -1.63
C ASN A 51 2.22 -12.97 -1.78
N GLN A 52 2.92 -12.23 -2.63
CA GLN A 52 2.60 -10.83 -2.94
C GLN A 52 1.20 -10.71 -3.56
N PHE A 53 0.85 -11.61 -4.47
CA PHE A 53 -0.47 -11.66 -5.09
C PHE A 53 -1.57 -11.96 -4.07
N ASN A 54 -1.36 -12.95 -3.20
CA ASN A 54 -2.31 -13.30 -2.15
C ASN A 54 -2.53 -12.14 -1.17
N HIS A 55 -1.47 -11.46 -0.76
CA HIS A 55 -1.58 -10.28 0.11
C HIS A 55 -2.35 -9.14 -0.57
N SER A 56 -2.11 -8.89 -1.86
CA SER A 56 -2.88 -7.91 -2.64
C SER A 56 -4.38 -8.24 -2.68
N ARG A 57 -4.75 -9.53 -2.72
CA ARG A 57 -6.16 -9.95 -2.63
C ARG A 57 -6.75 -9.73 -1.24
N GLU A 58 -6.02 -10.03 -0.18
CA GLU A 58 -6.46 -9.76 1.20
C GLU A 58 -6.75 -8.27 1.41
N LYS A 59 -5.86 -7.42 0.89
CA LYS A 59 -6.02 -5.97 0.86
C LYS A 59 -7.31 -5.55 0.13
N GLN A 60 -7.56 -6.07 -1.06
CA GLN A 60 -8.80 -5.78 -1.80
C GLN A 60 -10.06 -6.20 -1.05
N ILE A 61 -10.03 -7.35 -0.37
CA ILE A 61 -11.15 -7.84 0.44
C ILE A 61 -11.37 -6.94 1.66
N LYS A 62 -10.28 -6.52 2.32
CA LYS A 62 -10.37 -5.70 3.53
C LYS A 62 -10.95 -4.31 3.25
N PHE A 63 -10.58 -3.70 2.11
CA PHE A 63 -10.90 -2.31 1.78
C PHE A 63 -11.86 -2.19 0.60
N SER A 64 -12.67 -3.21 0.31
CA SER A 64 -13.53 -3.25 -0.88
C SER A 64 -14.54 -2.10 -0.95
N ASP A 65 -14.96 -1.59 0.21
CA ASP A 65 -16.01 -0.58 0.35
C ASP A 65 -15.50 0.73 0.98
N GLU A 66 -14.18 0.89 1.10
CA GLU A 66 -13.55 2.04 1.77
C GLU A 66 -12.77 2.91 0.77
N ASP A 67 -13.07 4.21 0.74
CA ASP A 67 -12.27 5.22 0.03
C ASP A 67 -11.04 5.60 0.87
N LEU A 68 -10.10 4.66 1.04
CA LEU A 68 -8.86 4.92 1.77
C LEU A 68 -7.81 5.61 0.91
N SER A 69 -7.06 6.50 1.55
CA SER A 69 -5.84 7.06 0.99
C SER A 69 -4.75 6.00 0.81
N TRP A 70 -3.79 6.29 -0.08
CA TRP A 70 -2.63 5.42 -0.27
C TRP A 70 -1.81 5.30 1.03
N GLU A 71 -1.76 6.36 1.83
CA GLU A 71 -1.08 6.41 3.11
C GLU A 71 -1.71 5.45 4.12
N GLU A 72 -3.04 5.46 4.28
CA GLU A 72 -3.76 4.54 5.18
C GLU A 72 -3.54 3.08 4.82
N VAL A 73 -3.57 2.78 3.53
CA VAL A 73 -3.33 1.45 3.01
C VAL A 73 -1.88 1.01 3.23
N SER A 74 -0.92 1.90 2.99
CA SER A 74 0.51 1.61 3.16
C SER A 74 0.89 1.41 4.62
N ASP A 75 0.33 2.23 5.51
CA ASP A 75 0.53 2.10 6.95
C ASP A 75 -0.06 0.78 7.47
N TRP A 76 -1.23 0.36 6.96
CA TRP A 76 -1.79 -0.96 7.27
C TRP A 76 -0.88 -2.12 6.81
N GLU A 77 -0.31 -2.04 5.60
CA GLU A 77 0.67 -3.03 5.13
C GLU A 77 1.86 -3.08 6.09
N CYS A 78 2.40 -1.93 6.50
CA CYS A 78 3.52 -1.86 7.44
C CYS A 78 3.17 -2.46 8.81
N GLU A 79 1.96 -2.20 9.35
CA GLU A 79 1.52 -2.75 10.63
C GLU A 79 1.45 -4.28 10.61
N ILE A 80 0.89 -4.87 9.55
CA ILE A 80 0.84 -6.34 9.44
C ILE A 80 2.25 -6.90 9.28
N PHE A 81 3.06 -6.27 8.41
CA PHE A 81 4.41 -6.73 8.13
C PHE A 81 5.27 -6.71 9.40
N LEU A 82 5.28 -5.62 10.15
CA LEU A 82 6.08 -5.48 11.37
C LEU A 82 5.58 -6.37 12.50
N ARG A 83 4.27 -6.66 12.57
CA ARG A 83 3.74 -7.64 13.50
C ARG A 83 4.23 -9.05 13.19
N LYS A 84 4.32 -9.41 11.91
CA LYS A 84 4.76 -10.74 11.46
C LYS A 84 6.28 -10.89 11.46
N TYR A 85 7.00 -9.80 11.17
CA TYR A 85 8.46 -9.76 11.06
C TYR A 85 9.07 -8.58 11.84
N PRO A 86 9.06 -8.64 13.19
CA PRO A 86 9.61 -7.57 14.04
C PRO A 86 11.10 -7.27 13.80
N TYR A 87 11.84 -8.20 13.18
CA TYR A 87 13.22 -7.99 12.77
C TYR A 87 13.40 -6.73 11.89
N PHE A 88 12.40 -6.40 11.07
CA PHE A 88 12.46 -5.22 10.19
C PHE A 88 12.06 -3.92 10.88
N THR A 89 11.63 -3.92 12.14
CA THR A 89 11.21 -2.69 12.83
C THR A 89 12.22 -1.55 12.73
N PRO A 90 13.55 -1.76 12.91
CA PRO A 90 14.53 -0.68 12.80
C PRO A 90 14.64 -0.06 11.39
N LEU A 91 14.13 -0.73 10.35
CA LEU A 91 14.07 -0.18 9.00
C LEU A 91 13.05 0.97 8.88
N PHE A 92 12.15 1.13 9.84
CA PHE A 92 11.09 2.13 9.80
C PHE A 92 11.33 3.24 10.82
N ILE A 93 11.16 4.48 10.37
CA ILE A 93 10.91 5.63 11.22
C ILE A 93 9.40 5.65 11.48
N ILE A 94 9.00 5.58 12.75
CA ILE A 94 7.61 5.44 13.17
C ILE A 94 7.17 6.72 13.86
N ASP A 95 6.16 7.39 13.31
CA ASP A 95 5.49 8.52 13.95
C ASP A 95 4.31 8.01 14.80
N GLU A 96 4.56 7.78 16.09
CA GLU A 96 3.55 7.27 17.03
C GLU A 96 2.41 8.26 17.27
N ASP A 97 2.63 9.55 17.00
CA ASP A 97 1.61 10.60 17.17
C ASP A 97 0.81 10.85 15.88
N TYR A 98 1.03 10.04 14.83
CA TYR A 98 0.36 10.22 13.55
C TYR A 98 -1.14 9.99 13.63
N VAL A 99 -1.92 10.96 13.12
CA VAL A 99 -3.38 10.88 13.01
C VAL A 99 -3.79 11.06 11.56
N TYR A 100 -4.58 10.13 11.04
CA TYR A 100 -5.21 10.29 9.73
C TYR A 100 -6.19 11.45 9.77
N VAL A 101 -5.92 12.48 9.00
CA VAL A 101 -6.89 13.55 8.75
C VAL A 101 -7.81 13.04 7.64
N PRO A 102 -9.10 12.79 7.93
CA PRO A 102 -10.02 12.37 6.88
C PRO A 102 -10.04 13.45 5.79
N PRO A 103 -10.11 13.07 4.50
CA PRO A 103 -10.19 14.05 3.43
C PRO A 103 -11.40 14.94 3.71
N THR A 104 -11.16 16.25 3.86
CA THR A 104 -12.26 17.21 3.93
C THR A 104 -13.10 16.99 2.68
N PRO A 105 -14.43 16.76 2.80
CA PRO A 105 -15.26 16.53 1.64
C PRO A 105 -15.11 17.73 0.72
N ASN A 106 -14.49 17.51 -0.44
CA ASN A 106 -14.32 18.54 -1.44
C ASN A 106 -15.69 19.14 -1.72
N LYS A 107 -15.81 20.45 -1.48
CA LYS A 107 -16.99 21.27 -1.75
C LYS A 107 -17.29 21.43 -3.25
N HIS A 108 -16.89 20.47 -4.08
CA HIS A 108 -17.47 20.31 -5.41
C HIS A 108 -18.70 19.41 -5.28
N GLN A 109 -19.75 20.01 -4.70
CA GLN A 109 -21.11 19.62 -5.04
C GLN A 109 -21.18 19.52 -6.55
N SER A 110 -21.46 18.31 -7.02
CA SER A 110 -21.86 18.05 -8.37
C SER A 110 -22.99 19.03 -8.71
N THR A 111 -22.68 20.03 -9.54
CA THR A 111 -23.71 20.69 -10.34
C THR A 111 -24.18 19.63 -11.32
N ILE A 112 -25.10 18.78 -10.87
CA ILE A 112 -25.92 17.93 -11.72
C ILE A 112 -26.67 18.91 -12.61
N ASN A 113 -26.10 19.14 -13.79
CA ASN A 113 -26.67 20.01 -14.80
C ASN A 113 -28.09 19.50 -15.09
N PRO A 114 -29.16 20.29 -14.88
CA PRO A 114 -30.55 19.80 -14.92
C PRO A 114 -30.95 19.14 -16.24
N ILE A 115 -30.18 19.38 -17.30
CA ILE A 115 -30.32 18.77 -18.63
C ILE A 115 -30.01 17.26 -18.61
N SER A 116 -29.02 16.81 -17.83
CA SER A 116 -28.65 15.38 -17.79
C SER A 116 -29.72 14.50 -17.13
N LYS A 117 -30.50 15.08 -16.21
CA LYS A 117 -31.64 14.41 -15.55
C LYS A 117 -32.85 14.31 -16.48
N LEU A 118 -33.02 15.26 -17.40
CA LEU A 118 -34.09 15.24 -18.41
C LEU A 118 -33.83 14.17 -19.48
N LEU A 119 -32.58 14.05 -19.95
CA LEU A 119 -32.23 13.08 -21.00
C LEU A 119 -32.40 11.63 -20.55
N ARG A 120 -32.05 11.29 -19.30
CA ARG A 120 -32.32 9.94 -18.76
C ARG A 120 -33.80 9.59 -18.69
N LYS A 121 -34.69 10.58 -18.63
CA LYS A 121 -36.14 10.35 -18.61
C LYS A 121 -36.74 10.16 -20.00
N ILE A 122 -36.07 10.65 -21.05
CA ILE A 122 -36.52 10.55 -22.44
C ILE A 122 -36.04 9.24 -23.09
N PHE A 123 -34.85 8.74 -22.71
CA PHE A 123 -34.26 7.54 -23.30
C PHE A 123 -34.49 6.24 -22.48
N SER A 124 -35.36 6.26 -21.48
CA SER A 124 -35.86 5.02 -20.86
C SER A 124 -37.11 4.52 -21.61
N ILE A 125 -36.89 3.96 -22.79
CA ILE A 125 -37.76 2.98 -23.47
C ILE A 125 -36.86 1.87 -23.99
#